data_AF-A0A1Y3WZ20-F1
#
_entry.id   AF-A0A1Y3WZ20-F1
#
_cell.length_a   1.000
_cell.length_b   1.000
_cell.length_c   1.000
_cell.angle_alpha   90.00
_cell.angle_beta   90.00
_cell.angle_gamma   90.00
#
_symmetry.space_group_name_H-M   'P 1'
#
loop_
_entity.id
_entity.type
_entity.pdbx_description
1 polymer ?
#
loop_
_entity_poly.entity_id
_entity_poly.type
_entity_poly.pdbx_seq_one_letter_code
_entity_poly.pdbx_strand_id
1 'polypeptide(L)' 'MNVETYGKIRLVNADCMEVMRGLPDNAFDLAICDPPYGLGIDGQKECICKNPKHNRKQHDKKDWDKLPPP' A
#
# COMPACT_ATOMS: atom_id res chain seq x y z
N MET A 1 19.18 7.35 -1.64
CA MET A 1 18.67 6.57 -2.80
C MET A 1 19.66 5.46 -3.10
N ASN A 2 19.25 4.19 -2.89
CA ASN A 2 20.00 3.02 -3.34
C ASN A 2 19.30 2.43 -4.58
N VAL A 3 20.05 2.08 -5.63
CA VAL A 3 19.49 1.59 -6.90
C VAL A 3 20.15 0.28 -7.29
N GLU A 4 19.35 -0.75 -7.51
CA GLU A 4 19.77 -2.07 -7.94
C GLU A 4 19.14 -2.40 -9.29
N THR A 5 19.88 -3.11 -10.17
CA THR A 5 19.40 -3.45 -11.52
C THR A 5 19.46 -4.96 -11.73
N TYR A 6 18.33 -5.53 -12.14
CA TYR A 6 18.15 -6.95 -12.42
C TYR A 6 17.56 -7.13 -13.82
N GLY A 7 18.44 -7.22 -14.83
CA GLY A 7 18.01 -7.26 -16.22
C GLY A 7 17.26 -5.99 -16.63
N LYS A 8 15.96 -6.11 -16.89
CA LYS A 8 15.08 -4.97 -17.23
C LYS A 8 14.43 -4.29 -16.02
N ILE A 9 14.67 -4.81 -14.81
CA ILE A 9 14.07 -4.30 -13.57
C ILE A 9 15.05 -3.34 -12.91
N ARG A 10 14.56 -2.14 -12.56
CA ARG A 10 15.29 -1.18 -11.72
C ARG A 10 14.57 -1.08 -10.37
N LEU A 11 15.25 -1.52 -9.33
CA LEU A 11 14.78 -1.44 -7.94
C LEU A 11 15.37 -0.21 -7.28
N VAL A 12 14.54 0.63 -6.68
CA VAL A 12 14.97 1.88 -6.06
C VAL A 12 14.49 1.91 -4.62
N ASN A 13 15.42 1.99 -3.67
CA ASN A 13 15.12 2.21 -2.25
C ASN A 13 15.33 3.70 -1.93
N ALA A 14 14.22 4.44 -1.90
CA ALA A 14 14.12 5.87 -1.60
C ALA A 14 12.65 6.27 -1.36
N ASP A 15 12.41 7.49 -0.89
CA ASP A 15 11.08 8.10 -0.87
C ASP A 15 10.51 8.19 -2.30
N CYS A 16 9.27 7.70 -2.50
CA CYS A 16 8.69 7.58 -3.83
C CYS A 16 8.47 8.94 -4.52
N MET A 17 8.14 9.99 -3.76
CA MET A 17 7.90 11.32 -4.32
C MET A 17 9.20 11.99 -4.76
N GLU A 18 10.29 11.79 -4.02
CA GLU A 18 11.63 12.23 -4.43
C GLU A 18 12.08 11.53 -5.72
N VAL A 19 11.86 10.22 -5.83
CA VAL A 19 12.18 9.47 -7.06
C VAL A 19 11.36 9.99 -8.24
N MET A 20 10.03 10.07 -8.09
CA MET A 20 9.13 10.43 -9.17
C MET A 20 9.36 11.85 -9.70
N ARG A 21 9.76 12.79 -8.83
CA ARG A 21 10.07 14.18 -9.24
C ARG A 21 11.25 14.28 -10.21
N GLY A 22 12.19 13.33 -10.17
CA GLY A 22 13.35 13.30 -11.06
C GLY A 22 13.12 12.57 -12.39
N LEU A 23 11.94 11.99 -12.59
CA LEU A 23 11.59 11.26 -13.81
C LEU A 23 10.88 12.19 -14.81
N PRO A 24 11.00 11.93 -16.13
CA PRO A 24 10.30 12.72 -17.13
C PRO A 24 8.78 12.52 -17.02
N ASP A 25 8.03 13.50 -17.52
CA ASP A 25 6.58 13.37 -17.68
C ASP A 25 6.24 12.15 -18.54
N ASN A 26 5.18 11.42 -18.16
CA ASN A 26 4.75 10.19 -18.83
C ASN A 26 5.84 9.09 -18.90
N ALA A 27 6.70 8.99 -17.88
CA ALA A 27 7.74 7.96 -17.82
C ALA A 27 7.24 6.50 -17.74
N PHE A 28 5.96 6.27 -17.44
CA PHE A 28 5.40 4.94 -17.21
C PHE A 28 4.07 4.75 -17.95
N ASP A 29 3.88 3.58 -18.54
CA ASP A 29 2.61 3.17 -19.17
C ASP A 29 1.57 2.68 -18.14
N LEU A 30 2.03 2.13 -17.00
CA LEU A 30 1.18 1.58 -15.94
C LEU A 30 1.82 1.81 -14.57
N ALA A 31 1.00 2.21 -13.58
CA ALA A 31 1.39 2.30 -12.18
C ALA A 31 0.55 1.33 -11.34
N ILE A 32 1.21 0.60 -10.44
CA ILE A 32 0.58 -0.22 -9.40
C ILE A 32 0.98 0.42 -8.07
N CYS A 33 0.00 0.91 -7.32
CA CYS A 33 0.23 1.65 -6.09
C CYS A 33 -0.62 1.08 -4.96
N ASP A 34 -0.01 0.87 -3.80
CA ASP A 34 -0.69 0.53 -2.54
C ASP A 34 -0.20 1.50 -1.44
N PRO A 35 -0.60 2.79 -1.49
CA PRO A 35 -0.17 3.78 -0.51
C PRO A 35 -0.86 3.55 0.86
N PRO A 36 -0.27 4.05 1.96
CA PRO A 36 -1.01 4.17 3.21
C PRO A 36 -2.18 5.15 2.97
N TYR A 37 -3.41 4.64 3.03
CA TYR A 37 -4.59 5.41 2.66
C TYR A 37 -5.13 6.26 3.83
N GLY A 38 -4.71 6.00 5.06
CA GLY A 38 -5.17 6.68 6.26
C GLY A 38 -6.67 6.53 6.52
N LEU A 39 -7.30 5.47 6.01
CA LEU A 39 -8.74 5.19 6.10
C LEU A 39 -9.16 4.64 7.47
N GLY A 40 -8.21 4.15 8.27
CA GLY A 40 -8.49 3.52 9.57
C GLY A 40 -9.27 2.20 9.45
N ILE A 41 -9.18 1.55 8.28
CA ILE A 41 -9.85 0.27 7.97
C ILE A 41 -8.87 -0.91 8.16
N ASP A 42 -7.89 -0.74 9.04
CA ASP A 42 -6.85 -1.72 9.32
C ASP A 42 -7.27 -2.78 10.34
N GLY A 43 -8.54 -2.76 10.76
CA GLY A 43 -9.15 -3.75 11.65
C GLY A 43 -10.67 -3.86 11.47
N GLN A 44 -11.25 -4.95 11.98
CA GLN A 44 -12.67 -5.25 11.92
C GLN A 44 -13.09 -6.04 13.17
N LYS A 45 -14.18 -5.60 13.81
CA LYS A 45 -14.80 -6.37 14.91
C LYS A 45 -15.61 -7.54 14.38
N GLU A 46 -15.56 -8.68 15.06
CA GLU A 46 -16.47 -9.79 14.81
C GLU A 46 -17.93 -9.35 14.99
N CYS A 47 -18.80 -9.80 14.09
CA CYS A 47 -20.24 -9.61 14.19
C CYS A 47 -20.96 -10.85 13.68
N ILE A 48 -21.85 -11.42 14.51
CA ILE A 48 -22.71 -12.53 14.16
C ILE A 48 -24.16 -12.03 14.12
N CYS A 49 -24.77 -12.08 12.93
CA CYS A 49 -26.11 -11.58 12.66
C CYS A 49 -27.10 -12.73 12.41
N LYS A 50 -28.41 -12.43 12.50
CA LYS A 50 -29.48 -13.39 12.16
C LYS A 50 -29.39 -13.89 10.72
N ASN A 51 -29.00 -13.01 9.78
CA ASN A 51 -28.67 -13.40 8.42
C ASN A 51 -27.16 -13.68 8.32
N PRO A 52 -26.73 -14.94 8.09
CA PRO A 52 -25.31 -15.28 8.03
C PRO A 52 -24.51 -14.51 6.97
N LYS A 53 -25.16 -14.00 5.91
CA LYS A 53 -24.50 -13.20 4.87
C LYS A 53 -23.96 -11.86 5.39
N HIS A 54 -24.42 -11.40 6.56
CA HIS A 54 -23.96 -10.16 7.18
C HIS A 54 -22.90 -10.41 8.27
N ASN A 55 -22.49 -11.66 8.47
CA ASN A 55 -21.47 -11.98 9.45
C ASN A 55 -20.12 -11.39 9.03
N ARG A 56 -19.40 -10.84 9.99
CA ARG A 56 -18.07 -10.26 9.81
C ARG A 56 -17.09 -11.02 10.69
N LYS A 57 -15.96 -11.44 10.11
CA LYS A 57 -14.85 -12.06 10.86
C LYS A 57 -14.05 -10.98 11.60
N GLN A 58 -13.47 -11.33 12.74
CA GLN A 58 -12.50 -10.45 13.39
C GLN A 58 -11.26 -10.26 12.50
N HIS A 59 -10.79 -9.02 12.37
CA HIS A 59 -9.47 -8.69 11.84
C HIS A 59 -8.80 -7.74 12.82
N ASP A 60 -7.66 -8.15 13.37
CA ASP A 60 -6.95 -7.33 14.34
C ASP A 60 -6.30 -6.13 13.67
N LYS A 61 -6.32 -5.01 14.41
CA LYS A 61 -5.72 -3.75 14.00
C LYS A 61 -4.22 -3.91 13.85
N LYS A 62 -3.66 -3.59 12.68
CA LYS A 62 -2.22 -3.75 12.38
C LYS A 62 -1.48 -2.46 12.04
N ASP A 63 -2.17 -1.32 12.06
CA ASP A 63 -1.64 0.02 11.76
C ASP A 63 -0.89 0.13 10.42
N TRP A 64 -1.12 -0.80 9.47
CA TRP A 64 -0.53 -0.76 8.13
C TRP A 64 -0.97 0.47 7.34
N ASP A 65 -2.08 1.07 7.75
CA ASP A 65 -2.70 2.24 7.13
C ASP A 65 -2.27 3.57 7.79
N LYS A 66 -1.51 3.51 8.89
CA LYS A 66 -1.21 4.68 9.73
C LYS A 66 0.04 5.45 9.28
N LEU A 67 1.06 4.74 8.84
CA LEU A 67 2.35 5.31 8.43
C LEU A 67 2.90 4.53 7.23
N PRO A 68 3.63 5.18 6.32
CA PRO A 68 4.41 4.47 5.32
C PRO A 68 5.39 3.51 6.01
N PRO A 69 5.69 2.35 5.40
CA PRO A 69 6.68 1.43 5.93
C PRO A 69 8.07 2.10 6.05
N PRO A 70 8.87 1.75 7.07
CA PRO A 70 10.21 2.31 7.29
C PRO A 70 11.22 1.87 6.22
#